data_AF-A0A225D903-F1
#
_entry.id   AF-A0A225D903-F1
#
_cell.length_a   1.000
_cell.length_b   1.000
_cell.length_c   1.000
_cell.angle_alpha   90.00
_cell.angle_beta   90.00
_cell.angle_gamma   90.00
#
_symmetry.space_group_name_H-M   'P 1'
#
loop_
_entity.id
_entity.type
_entity.pdbx_description
1 polymer ?
#
loop_
_entity_poly.entity_id
_entity_poly.type
_entity_poly.pdbx_seq_one_letter_code
_entity_poly.pdbx_strand_id
1 'polypeptide(L)'
;MPTSPWLTLRQAREALGTGQPDEAHRLLEPLVAEGYRKAVRLTRDVAKAYRARAERVLRADQPEPAWRDLLAAETLNTGDAGLTDLRTTLTRLGLAECRAALEAGRPVHVIETAARLADRGVRHPDLPVMREVAGEWILASEQADRGDFLLAKDTLGRARARAVSVPTTGLDQFLATLDRRHERFRIAVGNLNDACDAGRWGDALRLADAVVAAAPDHRDARDHRARAWAALQSPAAPAAETPAEWAAPDETVPLILAGADGPLRRPAPRAGGGGRAKGNGEDAAVTKTWTGVPSQSGGPSDPGADTTPAPLPKRFLLWIDGAGQFLVCMNPRVTFGQAGAGGPIDIPVHAELARLHAEVFRDGEGYVLESANDAQVNGAATSRAVLRTGDRISLGPSCQLVFHRPVPISPSARLEIASGHRLSVAVDGVLLMAEALILGPGPQVHAALPDAPGNVVLYRSKDGLGVRCPGAFSIDNRPCRDRAPLPLPSVVATDTFTFAVEPVGPRL
;
A
#
# COMPACT_ATOMS: atom_id res chain seq x y z
N MET A 1 -7.65 13.67 49.36
CA MET A 1 -8.49 13.00 50.39
C MET A 1 -9.14 11.79 49.74
N PRO A 2 -9.04 10.57 50.27
CA PRO A 2 -9.88 9.47 49.80
C PRO A 2 -11.36 9.82 50.06
N THR A 3 -12.21 9.68 49.04
CA THR A 3 -13.65 9.90 49.17
C THR A 3 -14.26 8.85 50.09
N SER A 4 -15.19 9.26 50.95
CA SER A 4 -15.88 8.32 51.85
C SER A 4 -16.57 7.22 51.04
N PRO A 5 -16.39 5.91 51.37
CA PRO A 5 -17.04 4.81 50.67
C PRO A 5 -18.58 4.96 50.55
N TRP A 6 -19.21 5.63 51.52
CA TRP A 6 -20.64 5.96 51.45
C TRP A 6 -20.98 6.94 50.32
N LEU A 7 -20.15 7.98 50.14
CA LEU A 7 -20.34 8.99 49.11
C LEU A 7 -20.14 8.39 47.71
N THR A 8 -19.08 7.61 47.54
CA THR A 8 -18.79 6.89 46.29
C THR A 8 -19.92 5.93 45.90
N LEU A 9 -20.47 5.16 46.87
CA LEU A 9 -21.64 4.30 46.63
C LEU A 9 -22.92 5.08 46.28
N ARG A 10 -23.07 6.32 46.76
CA ARG A 10 -24.18 7.21 46.39
C ARG A 10 -24.00 7.74 44.97
N GLN A 11 -22.81 8.24 44.63
CA GLN A 11 -22.47 8.75 43.30
C GLN A 11 -22.61 7.66 42.23
N ALA A 12 -22.16 6.43 42.51
CA ALA A 12 -22.34 5.30 41.58
C ALA A 12 -23.83 4.97 41.31
N ARG A 13 -24.73 5.14 42.29
CA ARG A 13 -26.18 4.96 42.08
C ARG A 13 -26.80 6.10 41.29
N GLU A 14 -26.33 7.32 41.50
CA GLU A 14 -26.77 8.50 40.76
C GLU A 14 -26.38 8.39 39.28
N ALA A 15 -25.13 7.97 39.01
CA ALA A 15 -24.65 7.65 37.66
C ALA A 15 -25.46 6.52 36.97
N LEU A 16 -25.89 5.49 37.70
CA LEU A 16 -26.82 4.49 37.16
C LEU A 16 -28.20 5.08 36.84
N GLY A 17 -28.71 5.98 37.69
CA GLY A 17 -29.96 6.71 37.45
C GLY A 17 -29.92 7.61 36.21
N THR A 18 -28.77 8.20 35.89
CA THR A 18 -28.55 9.01 34.68
C THR A 18 -28.15 8.20 33.45
N GLY A 19 -28.09 6.86 33.54
CA GLY A 19 -27.77 5.98 32.42
C GLY A 19 -26.27 5.95 32.04
N GLN A 20 -25.39 6.26 32.98
CA GLN A 20 -23.92 6.28 32.83
C GLN A 20 -23.26 5.08 33.56
N PRO A 21 -23.37 3.84 33.03
CA PRO A 21 -22.78 2.66 33.68
C PRO A 21 -21.25 2.73 33.78
N ASP A 22 -20.56 3.42 32.85
CA ASP A 22 -19.09 3.57 32.87
C ASP A 22 -18.60 4.38 34.08
N GLU A 23 -19.32 5.44 34.44
CA GLU A 23 -19.02 6.24 35.62
C GLU A 23 -19.26 5.42 36.89
N ALA A 24 -20.38 4.71 36.97
CA ALA A 24 -20.70 3.82 38.08
C ALA A 24 -19.67 2.68 38.23
N HIS A 25 -19.19 2.11 37.12
CA HIS A 25 -18.15 1.09 37.09
C HIS A 25 -16.84 1.64 37.69
N ARG A 26 -16.34 2.76 37.16
CA ARG A 26 -15.10 3.42 37.59
C ARG A 26 -15.14 3.81 39.07
N LEU A 27 -16.27 4.30 39.56
CA LEU A 27 -16.45 4.65 40.98
C LEU A 27 -16.43 3.43 41.91
N LEU A 28 -16.85 2.25 41.44
CA LEU A 28 -16.95 1.05 42.26
C LEU A 28 -15.67 0.20 42.28
N GLU A 29 -14.83 0.29 41.24
CA GLU A 29 -13.60 -0.51 41.10
C GLU A 29 -12.70 -0.50 42.37
N PRO A 30 -12.35 0.66 42.98
CA PRO A 30 -11.54 0.68 44.21
C PRO A 30 -12.23 -0.01 45.39
N LEU A 31 -13.54 0.23 45.56
CA LEU A 31 -14.31 -0.37 46.66
C LEU A 31 -14.52 -1.88 46.48
N VAL A 32 -14.54 -2.38 45.24
CA VAL A 32 -14.57 -3.82 44.95
C VAL A 32 -13.22 -4.44 45.29
N ALA A 33 -12.10 -3.80 44.93
CA ALA A 33 -10.76 -4.25 45.29
C ALA A 33 -10.53 -4.29 46.81
N GLU A 34 -11.06 -3.31 47.56
CA GLU A 34 -11.06 -3.28 49.03
C GLU A 34 -12.10 -4.25 49.66
N GLY A 35 -12.85 -5.02 48.87
CA GLY A 35 -13.76 -6.06 49.36
C GLY A 35 -15.12 -5.57 49.92
N TYR A 36 -15.54 -4.34 49.62
CA TYR A 36 -16.81 -3.80 50.13
C TYR A 36 -18.01 -4.55 49.54
N ARG A 37 -18.62 -5.43 50.35
CA ARG A 37 -19.81 -6.23 49.99
C ARG A 37 -20.97 -5.42 49.40
N LYS A 38 -21.10 -4.13 49.73
CA LYS A 38 -22.11 -3.23 49.15
C LYS A 38 -21.78 -2.81 47.72
N ALA A 39 -20.50 -2.58 47.40
CA ALA A 39 -20.03 -2.31 46.04
C ALA A 39 -20.19 -3.55 45.15
N VAL A 40 -19.75 -4.72 45.64
CA VAL A 40 -19.90 -6.02 44.95
C VAL A 40 -21.36 -6.40 44.66
N ARG A 41 -22.33 -5.91 45.44
CA ARG A 41 -23.75 -6.07 45.10
C ARG A 41 -24.19 -5.13 43.97
N LEU A 42 -23.69 -3.89 43.97
CA LEU A 42 -24.07 -2.85 43.02
C LEU A 42 -23.50 -3.10 41.61
N THR A 43 -22.36 -3.80 41.48
CA THR A 43 -21.82 -4.21 40.16
C THR A 43 -22.80 -5.04 39.33
N ARG A 44 -23.71 -5.79 39.95
CA ARG A 44 -24.80 -6.49 39.23
C ARG A 44 -25.77 -5.54 38.54
N ASP A 45 -26.03 -4.39 39.14
CA ASP A 45 -26.92 -3.38 38.55
C ASP A 45 -26.19 -2.56 37.49
N VAL A 46 -24.87 -2.34 37.63
CA VAL A 46 -24.01 -1.82 36.56
C VAL A 46 -23.99 -2.76 35.35
N ALA A 47 -23.80 -4.08 35.54
CA ALA A 47 -23.80 -5.06 34.46
C ALA A 47 -25.14 -5.10 33.71
N LYS A 48 -26.28 -5.03 34.42
CA LYS A 48 -27.61 -4.90 33.80
C LYS A 48 -27.76 -3.59 33.02
N ALA A 49 -27.24 -2.47 33.54
CA ALA A 49 -27.30 -1.18 32.86
C ALA A 49 -26.47 -1.17 31.56
N TYR A 50 -25.27 -1.77 31.58
CA TYR A 50 -24.50 -2.05 30.37
C TYR A 50 -25.27 -2.92 29.38
N ARG A 51 -25.82 -4.05 29.82
CA ARG A 51 -26.61 -4.94 28.95
C ARG A 51 -27.80 -4.22 28.30
N ALA A 52 -28.56 -3.46 29.08
CA ALA A 52 -29.70 -2.69 28.59
C ALA A 52 -29.30 -1.55 27.62
N ARG A 53 -28.08 -1.00 27.74
CA ARG A 53 -27.52 -0.05 26.77
C ARG A 53 -27.07 -0.78 25.50
N ALA A 54 -26.33 -1.88 25.63
CA ALA A 54 -25.89 -2.72 24.52
C ALA A 54 -27.06 -3.22 23.67
N GLU A 55 -28.11 -3.78 24.29
CA GLU A 55 -29.33 -4.22 23.61
C GLU A 55 -30.04 -3.07 22.86
N ARG A 56 -30.00 -1.85 23.39
CA ARG A 56 -30.61 -0.66 22.77
C ARG A 56 -29.82 -0.21 21.55
N VAL A 57 -28.49 -0.21 21.63
CA VAL A 57 -27.60 0.19 20.54
C VAL A 57 -27.54 -0.89 19.45
N LEU A 58 -27.60 -2.17 19.82
CA LEU A 58 -27.77 -3.28 18.88
C LEU A 58 -29.11 -3.21 18.13
N ARG A 59 -30.19 -2.76 18.78
CA ARG A 59 -31.48 -2.46 18.12
C ARG A 59 -31.43 -1.26 17.16
N ALA A 60 -30.37 -0.45 17.21
CA ALA A 60 -30.08 0.63 16.27
C ALA A 60 -29.00 0.23 15.23
N ASP A 61 -28.81 -1.09 15.02
CA ASP A 61 -27.86 -1.71 14.08
C ASP A 61 -26.39 -1.30 14.27
N GLN A 62 -26.00 -1.07 15.53
CA GLN A 62 -24.64 -0.70 15.92
C GLN A 62 -24.01 -1.81 16.79
N PRO A 63 -23.36 -2.82 16.19
CA PRO A 63 -22.78 -3.93 16.94
C PRO A 63 -21.47 -3.56 17.68
N GLU A 64 -20.66 -2.64 17.17
CA GLU A 64 -19.40 -2.22 17.81
C GLU A 64 -19.57 -1.63 19.22
N PRO A 65 -20.46 -0.65 19.46
CA PRO A 65 -20.70 -0.15 20.81
C PRO A 65 -21.36 -1.20 21.72
N ALA A 66 -22.20 -2.09 21.16
CA ALA A 66 -22.80 -3.19 21.92
C ALA A 66 -21.74 -4.21 22.39
N TRP A 67 -20.73 -4.51 21.56
CA TRP A 67 -19.55 -5.30 21.96
C TRP A 67 -18.74 -4.61 23.07
N ARG A 68 -18.51 -3.29 22.98
CA ARG A 68 -17.80 -2.54 24.04
C ARG A 68 -18.53 -2.65 25.38
N ASP A 69 -19.84 -2.42 25.38
CA ASP A 69 -20.67 -2.48 26.58
C ASP A 69 -20.76 -3.90 27.16
N LEU A 70 -20.82 -4.94 26.31
CA LEU A 70 -20.73 -6.34 26.75
C LEU A 70 -19.39 -6.63 27.45
N LEU A 71 -18.26 -6.28 26.83
CA LEU A 71 -16.93 -6.54 27.39
C LEU A 71 -16.74 -5.80 28.74
N ALA A 72 -17.23 -4.56 28.85
CA ALA A 72 -17.21 -3.81 30.10
C ALA A 72 -18.15 -4.39 31.19
N ALA A 73 -19.18 -5.15 30.81
CA ALA A 73 -20.01 -5.90 31.75
C ALA A 73 -19.38 -7.25 32.16
N GLU A 74 -18.65 -7.89 31.25
CA GLU A 74 -17.95 -9.17 31.51
C GLU A 74 -16.83 -9.00 32.55
N THR A 75 -16.10 -7.87 32.58
CA THR A 75 -15.06 -7.61 33.60
C THR A 75 -15.61 -7.55 35.03
N LEU A 76 -16.90 -7.25 35.21
CA LEU A 76 -17.56 -7.23 36.51
C LEU A 76 -17.84 -8.64 37.07
N ASN A 77 -17.66 -9.69 36.25
CA ASN A 77 -17.80 -11.11 36.59
C ASN A 77 -19.05 -11.44 37.45
N THR A 78 -20.21 -10.92 37.04
CA THR A 78 -21.44 -10.93 37.85
C THR A 78 -22.25 -12.23 37.76
N GLY A 79 -21.97 -13.06 36.75
CA GLY A 79 -22.72 -14.28 36.44
C GLY A 79 -24.10 -14.05 35.80
N ASP A 80 -24.36 -12.86 35.22
CA ASP A 80 -25.63 -12.58 34.53
C ASP A 80 -25.76 -13.36 33.22
N ALA A 81 -26.70 -14.31 33.18
CA ALA A 81 -26.99 -15.12 32.00
C ALA A 81 -27.34 -14.28 30.75
N GLY A 82 -27.95 -13.10 30.93
CA GLY A 82 -28.27 -12.22 29.80
C GLY A 82 -27.03 -11.67 29.07
N LEU A 83 -25.86 -11.62 29.72
CA LEU A 83 -24.60 -11.29 29.05
C LEU A 83 -24.16 -12.42 28.11
N THR A 84 -24.36 -13.68 28.51
CA THR A 84 -24.09 -14.86 27.66
C THR A 84 -25.00 -14.88 26.43
N ASP A 85 -26.29 -14.53 26.59
CA ASP A 85 -27.25 -14.45 25.48
C ASP A 85 -26.89 -13.31 24.50
N LEU A 86 -26.49 -12.14 25.04
CA LEU A 86 -26.00 -11.01 24.25
C LEU A 86 -24.71 -11.36 23.49
N ARG A 87 -23.74 -12.01 24.16
CA ARG A 87 -22.50 -12.52 23.54
C ARG A 87 -22.78 -13.50 22.40
N THR A 88 -23.71 -14.42 22.62
CA THR A 88 -24.14 -15.40 21.61
C THR A 88 -24.78 -14.71 20.41
N THR A 89 -25.62 -13.71 20.66
CA THR A 89 -26.28 -12.90 19.61
C THR A 89 -25.28 -12.11 18.78
N LEU A 90 -24.36 -11.38 19.43
CA LEU A 90 -23.31 -10.61 18.76
C LEU A 90 -22.30 -11.50 18.01
N THR A 91 -21.99 -12.68 18.55
CA THR A 91 -21.18 -13.71 17.88
C THR A 91 -21.86 -14.19 16.59
N ARG A 92 -23.15 -14.53 16.65
CA ARG A 92 -23.94 -14.96 15.49
C ARG A 92 -24.00 -13.87 14.40
N LEU A 93 -24.13 -12.61 14.81
CA LEU A 93 -24.15 -11.46 13.90
C LEU A 93 -22.79 -11.30 13.18
N GLY A 94 -21.67 -11.26 13.90
CA GLY A 94 -20.35 -11.16 13.28
C GLY A 94 -19.98 -12.37 12.39
N LEU A 95 -20.46 -13.57 12.73
CA LEU A 95 -20.33 -14.75 11.86
C LEU A 95 -21.17 -14.61 10.58
N ALA A 96 -22.33 -13.96 10.63
CA ALA A 96 -23.14 -13.67 9.45
C ALA A 96 -22.50 -12.58 8.58
N GLU A 97 -21.90 -11.55 9.18
CA GLU A 97 -21.11 -10.53 8.50
C GLU A 97 -19.93 -11.15 7.73
N CYS A 98 -19.15 -12.04 8.35
CA CYS A 98 -18.09 -12.79 7.67
C CYS A 98 -18.61 -13.61 6.48
N ARG A 99 -19.76 -14.28 6.60
CA ARG A 99 -20.38 -15.04 5.50
C ARG A 99 -20.81 -14.12 4.34
N ALA A 100 -21.55 -13.06 4.64
CA ALA A 100 -21.98 -12.09 3.65
C ALA A 100 -20.81 -11.37 2.95
N ALA A 101 -19.69 -11.15 3.66
CA ALA A 101 -18.48 -10.59 3.07
C ALA A 101 -17.75 -11.57 2.14
N LEU A 102 -17.74 -12.89 2.43
CA LEU A 102 -17.25 -13.91 1.50
C LEU A 102 -18.14 -14.02 0.25
N GLU A 103 -19.47 -14.01 0.43
CA GLU A 103 -20.43 -14.03 -0.68
C GLU A 103 -20.29 -12.80 -1.58
N ALA A 104 -20.07 -11.62 -0.99
CA ALA A 104 -19.86 -10.36 -1.70
C ALA A 104 -18.43 -10.17 -2.26
N GLY A 105 -17.55 -11.15 -2.15
CA GLY A 105 -16.19 -11.06 -2.70
C GLY A 105 -15.26 -10.08 -2.00
N ARG A 106 -15.42 -9.88 -0.68
CA ARG A 106 -14.64 -8.95 0.15
C ARG A 106 -13.73 -9.68 1.16
N PRO A 107 -12.70 -10.45 0.72
CA PRO A 107 -11.89 -11.28 1.62
C PRO A 107 -11.15 -10.49 2.71
N VAL A 108 -10.69 -9.27 2.44
CA VAL A 108 -10.03 -8.41 3.45
C VAL A 108 -10.96 -8.15 4.63
N HIS A 109 -12.23 -7.80 4.37
CA HIS A 109 -13.25 -7.56 5.41
C HIS A 109 -13.47 -8.79 6.28
N VAL A 110 -13.38 -9.99 5.72
CA VAL A 110 -13.54 -11.27 6.43
C VAL A 110 -12.38 -11.48 7.40
N ILE A 111 -11.14 -11.23 6.96
CA ILE A 111 -9.95 -11.35 7.81
C ILE A 111 -10.04 -10.37 8.99
N GLU A 112 -10.40 -9.11 8.73
CA GLU A 112 -10.55 -8.10 9.77
C GLU A 112 -11.68 -8.46 10.76
N THR A 113 -12.85 -8.84 10.27
CA THR A 113 -14.01 -9.17 11.11
C THR A 113 -13.76 -10.43 11.94
N ALA A 114 -13.15 -11.46 11.33
CA ALA A 114 -12.74 -12.67 12.04
C ALA A 114 -11.67 -12.39 13.10
N ALA A 115 -10.71 -11.49 12.83
CA ALA A 115 -9.74 -11.03 13.82
C ALA A 115 -10.42 -10.28 14.97
N ARG A 116 -11.30 -9.30 14.68
CA ARG A 116 -12.09 -8.58 15.70
C ARG A 116 -12.85 -9.55 16.61
N LEU A 117 -13.48 -10.58 16.06
CA LEU A 117 -14.17 -11.61 16.84
C LEU A 117 -13.20 -12.46 17.69
N ALA A 118 -12.07 -12.88 17.13
CA ALA A 118 -11.07 -13.66 17.85
C ALA A 118 -10.43 -12.89 19.02
N ASP A 119 -10.17 -11.59 18.84
CA ASP A 119 -9.65 -10.65 19.84
C ASP A 119 -10.67 -10.41 20.97
N ARG A 120 -11.96 -10.33 20.63
CA ARG A 120 -13.09 -10.31 21.58
C ARG A 120 -13.30 -11.65 22.31
N GLY A 121 -12.42 -12.64 22.11
CA GLY A 121 -12.47 -13.95 22.75
C GLY A 121 -13.54 -14.89 22.19
N VAL A 122 -14.02 -14.66 20.96
CA VAL A 122 -14.92 -15.61 20.29
C VAL A 122 -14.10 -16.84 19.86
N ARG A 123 -14.69 -18.02 20.03
CA ARG A 123 -14.16 -19.31 19.59
C ARG A 123 -15.26 -20.04 18.84
N HIS A 124 -15.12 -20.12 17.51
CA HIS A 124 -16.08 -20.78 16.62
C HIS A 124 -15.30 -21.51 15.52
N PRO A 125 -15.66 -22.77 15.16
CA PRO A 125 -14.88 -23.58 14.22
C PRO A 125 -14.76 -22.94 12.83
N ASP A 126 -15.79 -22.22 12.37
CA ASP A 126 -15.75 -21.57 11.05
C ASP A 126 -14.78 -20.37 10.97
N LEU A 127 -14.46 -19.68 12.08
CA LEU A 127 -13.62 -18.47 12.04
C LEU A 127 -12.21 -18.70 11.45
N PRO A 128 -11.43 -19.72 11.88
CA PRO A 128 -10.15 -20.00 11.25
C PRO A 128 -10.31 -20.40 9.77
N VAL A 129 -11.34 -21.17 9.41
CA VAL A 129 -11.61 -21.60 8.02
C VAL A 129 -11.92 -20.40 7.13
N MET A 130 -12.82 -19.51 7.56
CA MET A 130 -13.16 -18.28 6.84
C MET A 130 -11.93 -17.38 6.64
N ARG A 131 -11.07 -17.26 7.66
CA ARG A 131 -9.84 -16.47 7.58
C ARG A 131 -8.79 -17.08 6.65
N GLU A 132 -8.65 -18.41 6.65
CA GLU A 132 -7.76 -19.13 5.74
C GLU A 132 -8.23 -18.99 4.28
N VAL A 133 -9.51 -19.25 4.01
CA VAL A 133 -10.12 -19.12 2.67
C VAL A 133 -9.97 -17.69 2.14
N ALA A 134 -10.19 -16.67 2.99
CA ALA A 134 -9.98 -15.27 2.60
C ALA A 134 -8.49 -14.94 2.36
N GLY A 135 -7.56 -15.52 3.12
CA GLY A 135 -6.12 -15.34 2.92
C GLY A 135 -5.61 -15.96 1.61
N GLU A 136 -6.02 -17.20 1.32
CA GLU A 136 -5.70 -17.89 0.07
C GLU A 136 -6.31 -17.15 -1.14
N TRP A 137 -7.47 -16.51 -0.98
CA TRP A 137 -8.07 -15.65 -2.02
C TRP A 137 -7.21 -14.42 -2.33
N ILE A 138 -6.76 -13.67 -1.31
CA ILE A 138 -5.87 -12.52 -1.50
C ILE A 138 -4.58 -12.97 -2.20
N LEU A 139 -3.97 -14.06 -1.73
CA LEU A 139 -2.77 -14.65 -2.34
C LEU A 139 -2.98 -15.02 -3.81
N ALA A 140 -4.12 -15.63 -4.16
CA ALA A 140 -4.45 -15.96 -5.54
C ALA A 140 -4.69 -14.71 -6.41
N SER A 141 -5.19 -13.60 -5.84
CA SER A 141 -5.25 -12.33 -6.56
C SER A 141 -3.86 -11.81 -6.89
N GLU A 142 -2.95 -11.77 -5.92
CA GLU A 142 -1.56 -11.35 -6.16
C GLU A 142 -0.83 -12.23 -7.18
N GLN A 143 -1.06 -13.54 -7.16
CA GLN A 143 -0.54 -14.46 -8.16
C GLN A 143 -1.08 -14.13 -9.56
N ALA A 144 -2.39 -13.91 -9.70
CA ALA A 144 -3.00 -13.49 -10.96
C ALA A 144 -2.51 -12.11 -11.43
N ASP A 145 -2.20 -11.19 -10.52
CA ASP A 145 -1.65 -9.87 -10.83
C ASP A 145 -0.23 -9.94 -11.39
N ARG A 146 0.57 -10.93 -10.96
CA ARG A 146 1.90 -11.24 -11.52
C ARG A 146 1.82 -12.00 -12.86
N GLY A 147 0.69 -12.62 -13.17
CA GLY A 147 0.48 -13.47 -14.36
C GLY A 147 0.44 -14.98 -14.07
N ASP A 148 0.60 -15.40 -12.81
CA ASP A 148 0.65 -16.79 -12.36
C ASP A 148 -0.75 -17.45 -12.26
N PHE A 149 -1.58 -17.32 -13.30
CA PHE A 149 -2.99 -17.70 -13.29
C PHE A 149 -3.26 -19.18 -12.96
N LEU A 150 -2.37 -20.09 -13.35
CA LEU A 150 -2.54 -21.51 -13.03
C LEU A 150 -2.33 -21.77 -11.53
N LEU A 151 -1.34 -21.09 -10.93
CA LEU A 151 -1.08 -21.15 -9.49
C LEU A 151 -2.21 -20.49 -8.69
N ALA A 152 -2.75 -19.37 -9.19
CA ALA A 152 -3.92 -18.72 -8.60
C ALA A 152 -5.14 -19.66 -8.54
N LYS A 153 -5.46 -20.35 -9.65
CA LYS A 153 -6.59 -21.29 -9.71
C LYS A 153 -6.41 -22.51 -8.81
N ASP A 154 -5.20 -23.07 -8.75
CA ASP A 154 -4.85 -24.18 -7.86
C ASP A 154 -4.96 -23.78 -6.36
N THR A 155 -4.47 -22.59 -6.02
CA THR A 155 -4.63 -21.97 -4.68
C THR A 155 -6.10 -21.84 -4.29
N LEU A 156 -6.94 -21.28 -5.16
CA LEU A 156 -8.39 -21.17 -4.92
C LEU A 156 -9.10 -22.53 -4.90
N GLY A 157 -8.66 -23.50 -5.71
CA GLY A 157 -9.19 -24.87 -5.71
C GLY A 157 -9.02 -25.55 -4.36
N ARG A 158 -7.83 -25.40 -3.74
CA ARG A 158 -7.58 -25.86 -2.36
C ARG A 158 -8.42 -25.13 -1.34
N ALA A 159 -8.51 -23.79 -1.42
CA ALA A 159 -9.33 -22.99 -0.52
C ALA A 159 -10.81 -23.42 -0.58
N ARG A 160 -11.34 -23.61 -1.79
CA ARG A 160 -12.70 -24.09 -2.04
C ARG A 160 -12.94 -25.48 -1.46
N ALA A 161 -11.98 -26.40 -1.58
CA ALA A 161 -12.08 -27.74 -1.02
C ALA A 161 -12.15 -27.77 0.51
N ARG A 162 -11.58 -26.75 1.20
CA ARG A 162 -11.67 -26.59 2.66
C ARG A 162 -12.92 -25.84 3.13
N ALA A 163 -13.55 -25.06 2.24
CA ALA A 163 -14.73 -24.24 2.53
C ALA A 163 -16.05 -25.05 2.67
N VAL A 164 -16.04 -26.16 3.42
CA VAL A 164 -17.19 -27.08 3.52
C VAL A 164 -18.37 -26.49 4.29
N SER A 165 -18.12 -25.72 5.35
CA SER A 165 -19.16 -25.05 6.17
C SER A 165 -19.38 -23.56 5.81
N VAL A 166 -18.74 -23.09 4.74
CA VAL A 166 -18.56 -21.67 4.43
C VAL A 166 -19.09 -21.38 3.03
N PRO A 167 -19.82 -20.27 2.78
CA PRO A 167 -20.35 -19.98 1.46
C PRO A 167 -19.24 -19.75 0.43
N THR A 168 -19.36 -20.42 -0.72
CA THR A 168 -18.40 -20.37 -1.83
C THR A 168 -18.84 -19.47 -2.98
N THR A 169 -20.02 -18.86 -2.92
CA THR A 169 -20.63 -18.11 -4.04
C THR A 169 -19.72 -17.01 -4.60
N GLY A 170 -19.11 -16.20 -3.75
CA GLY A 170 -18.17 -15.16 -4.19
C GLY A 170 -16.86 -15.73 -4.72
N LEU A 171 -16.39 -16.85 -4.16
CA LEU A 171 -15.18 -17.56 -4.59
C LEU A 171 -15.35 -18.14 -6.00
N ASP A 172 -16.53 -18.72 -6.27
CA ASP A 172 -16.93 -19.26 -7.57
C ASP A 172 -17.08 -18.13 -8.62
N GLN A 173 -17.62 -16.97 -8.24
CA GLN A 173 -17.66 -15.77 -9.10
C GLN A 173 -16.25 -15.21 -9.40
N PHE A 174 -15.34 -15.25 -8.43
CA PHE A 174 -13.95 -14.82 -8.61
C PHE A 174 -13.18 -15.79 -9.51
N LEU A 175 -13.35 -17.10 -9.35
CA LEU A 175 -12.82 -18.13 -10.25
C LEU A 175 -13.26 -17.89 -11.71
N ALA A 176 -14.56 -17.70 -11.96
CA ALA A 176 -15.07 -17.37 -13.30
C ALA A 176 -14.56 -16.03 -13.86
N THR A 177 -14.12 -15.13 -13.00
CA THR A 177 -13.48 -13.86 -13.39
C THR A 177 -12.01 -14.07 -13.72
N LEU A 178 -11.29 -14.89 -12.94
CA LEU A 178 -9.92 -15.32 -13.25
C LEU A 178 -9.84 -16.17 -14.52
N ASP A 179 -10.84 -16.99 -14.83
CA ASP A 179 -10.88 -17.74 -16.10
C ASP A 179 -10.90 -16.80 -17.31
N ARG A 180 -11.80 -15.81 -17.31
CA ARG A 180 -11.90 -14.78 -18.36
C ARG A 180 -10.65 -13.90 -18.43
N ARG A 181 -10.04 -13.60 -17.28
CA ARG A 181 -8.82 -12.80 -17.16
C ARG A 181 -7.59 -13.56 -17.70
N HIS A 182 -7.45 -14.84 -17.36
CA HIS A 182 -6.42 -15.75 -17.84
C HIS A 182 -6.45 -15.92 -19.36
N GLU A 183 -7.64 -16.12 -19.95
CA GLU A 183 -7.74 -16.33 -21.40
C GLU A 183 -7.36 -15.06 -22.17
N ARG A 184 -7.79 -13.88 -21.70
CA ARG A 184 -7.36 -12.59 -22.25
C ARG A 184 -5.84 -12.41 -22.14
N PHE A 185 -5.25 -12.72 -20.99
CA PHE A 185 -3.81 -12.66 -20.76
C PHE A 185 -3.05 -13.59 -21.73
N ARG A 186 -3.45 -14.86 -21.83
CA ARG A 186 -2.81 -15.87 -22.68
C ARG A 186 -2.79 -15.46 -24.16
N ILE A 187 -3.93 -14.97 -24.68
CA ILE A 187 -4.02 -14.46 -26.05
C ILE A 187 -3.14 -13.21 -26.24
N ALA A 188 -3.19 -12.27 -25.30
CA ALA A 188 -2.44 -11.02 -25.41
C ALA A 188 -0.91 -11.23 -25.34
N VAL A 189 -0.42 -12.13 -24.49
CA VAL A 189 1.01 -12.48 -24.39
C VAL A 189 1.51 -13.16 -25.67
N GLY A 190 0.76 -14.11 -26.24
CA GLY A 190 1.13 -14.73 -27.52
C GLY A 190 1.28 -13.69 -28.64
N ASN A 191 0.24 -12.88 -28.84
CA ASN A 191 0.26 -11.81 -29.84
C ASN A 191 1.36 -10.76 -29.58
N LEU A 192 1.67 -10.45 -28.31
CA LEU A 192 2.72 -9.51 -27.93
C LEU A 192 4.11 -10.01 -28.38
N ASN A 193 4.40 -11.29 -28.14
CA ASN A 193 5.65 -11.90 -28.56
C ASN A 193 5.77 -11.88 -30.09
N ASP A 194 4.74 -12.32 -30.81
CA ASP A 194 4.67 -12.27 -32.29
C ASP A 194 4.86 -10.84 -32.84
N ALA A 195 4.33 -9.82 -32.15
CA ALA A 195 4.50 -8.42 -32.54
C ALA A 195 5.91 -7.88 -32.26
N CYS A 196 6.56 -8.33 -31.18
CA CYS A 196 7.95 -7.98 -30.86
C CYS A 196 8.93 -8.63 -31.82
N ASP A 197 8.75 -9.91 -32.14
CA ASP A 197 9.60 -10.66 -33.07
C ASP A 197 9.46 -10.13 -34.50
N ALA A 198 8.27 -9.68 -34.90
CA ALA A 198 8.02 -9.00 -36.16
C ALA A 198 8.43 -7.51 -36.18
N GLY A 199 8.99 -6.95 -35.09
CA GLY A 199 9.38 -5.54 -34.99
C GLY A 199 8.23 -4.52 -35.11
N ARG A 200 6.98 -4.95 -34.90
CA ARG A 200 5.78 -4.10 -35.01
C ARG A 200 5.53 -3.33 -33.71
N TRP A 201 6.39 -2.36 -33.41
CA TRP A 201 6.41 -1.67 -32.10
C TRP A 201 5.08 -1.00 -31.70
N GLY A 202 4.29 -0.49 -32.66
CA GLY A 202 2.95 0.06 -32.36
C GLY A 202 1.94 -0.99 -31.91
N ASP A 203 1.92 -2.17 -32.54
CA ASP A 203 1.10 -3.30 -32.10
C ASP A 203 1.60 -3.85 -30.76
N ALA A 204 2.93 -3.98 -30.60
CA ALA A 204 3.54 -4.47 -29.37
C ALA A 204 3.22 -3.57 -28.17
N LEU A 205 3.21 -2.25 -28.33
CA LEU A 205 2.80 -1.31 -27.27
C LEU A 205 1.36 -1.57 -26.82
N ARG A 206 0.42 -1.57 -27.76
CA ARG A 206 -1.02 -1.82 -27.51
C ARG A 206 -1.28 -3.20 -26.87
N LEU A 207 -0.54 -4.22 -27.31
CA LEU A 207 -0.66 -5.57 -26.77
C LEU A 207 -0.03 -5.69 -25.38
N ALA A 208 1.07 -4.99 -25.10
CA ALA A 208 1.67 -4.91 -23.78
C ALA A 208 0.71 -4.24 -22.78
N ASP A 209 0.01 -3.16 -23.16
CA ASP A 209 -1.04 -2.57 -22.32
C ASP A 209 -2.22 -3.53 -22.10
N ALA A 210 -2.61 -4.33 -23.10
CA ALA A 210 -3.62 -5.37 -22.93
C ALA A 210 -3.18 -6.49 -21.96
N VAL A 211 -1.89 -6.84 -21.94
CA VAL A 211 -1.31 -7.77 -20.96
C VAL A 211 -1.27 -7.14 -19.57
N VAL A 212 -0.81 -5.90 -19.43
CA VAL A 212 -0.77 -5.18 -18.13
C VAL A 212 -2.17 -4.97 -17.56
N ALA A 213 -3.17 -4.68 -18.39
CA ALA A 213 -4.58 -4.61 -17.97
C ALA A 213 -5.13 -5.99 -17.51
N ALA A 214 -4.53 -7.09 -17.96
CA ALA A 214 -4.87 -8.44 -17.51
C ALA A 214 -3.99 -8.94 -16.35
N ALA A 215 -2.76 -8.45 -16.18
CA ALA A 215 -1.82 -8.81 -15.12
C ALA A 215 -0.94 -7.59 -14.78
N PRO A 216 -1.41 -6.72 -13.86
CA PRO A 216 -0.78 -5.42 -13.61
C PRO A 216 0.71 -5.50 -13.28
N ASP A 217 1.14 -6.51 -12.51
CA ASP A 217 2.51 -6.73 -12.03
C ASP A 217 3.35 -7.67 -12.91
N HIS A 218 2.85 -8.07 -14.08
CA HIS A 218 3.60 -8.88 -15.04
C HIS A 218 4.82 -8.11 -15.58
N ARG A 219 6.02 -8.53 -15.17
CA ARG A 219 7.29 -7.82 -15.43
C ARG A 219 7.60 -7.70 -16.92
N ASP A 220 7.63 -8.82 -17.62
CA ASP A 220 8.05 -8.89 -19.01
C ASP A 220 7.19 -7.97 -19.90
N ALA A 221 5.88 -7.89 -19.64
CA ALA A 221 4.99 -7.00 -20.38
C ALA A 221 5.30 -5.50 -20.13
N ARG A 222 5.68 -5.11 -18.91
CA ARG A 222 6.14 -3.75 -18.61
C ARG A 222 7.45 -3.44 -19.35
N ASP A 223 8.37 -4.40 -19.41
CA ASP A 223 9.65 -4.26 -20.12
C ASP A 223 9.45 -4.20 -21.64
N HIS A 224 8.58 -5.04 -22.21
CA HIS A 224 8.16 -4.96 -23.61
C HIS A 224 7.47 -3.62 -23.91
N ARG A 225 6.63 -3.10 -23.00
CA ARG A 225 6.00 -1.78 -23.13
C ARG A 225 7.06 -0.67 -23.19
N ALA A 226 8.02 -0.68 -22.27
CA ALA A 226 9.10 0.31 -22.23
C ALA A 226 10.00 0.24 -23.49
N ARG A 227 10.32 -0.96 -23.97
CA ARG A 227 11.09 -1.19 -25.21
C ARG A 227 10.34 -0.69 -26.45
N ALA A 228 9.06 -1.04 -26.60
CA ALA A 228 8.23 -0.60 -27.72
C ALA A 228 8.07 0.93 -27.73
N TRP A 229 7.85 1.53 -26.56
CA TRP A 229 7.80 2.98 -26.40
C TRP A 229 9.12 3.67 -26.79
N ALA A 230 10.27 3.18 -26.31
CA ALA A 230 11.58 3.72 -26.67
C ALA A 230 11.91 3.57 -28.18
N ALA A 231 11.48 2.47 -28.80
CA ALA A 231 11.61 2.28 -30.24
C ALA A 231 10.77 3.29 -31.05
N LEU A 232 9.55 3.61 -30.58
CA LEU A 232 8.68 4.63 -31.20
C LEU A 232 9.15 6.08 -30.95
N GLN A 233 9.88 6.34 -29.86
CA GLN A 233 10.46 7.66 -29.57
C GLN A 233 11.79 7.93 -30.28
N SER A 234 12.46 6.90 -30.81
CA SER A 234 13.76 7.06 -31.46
C SER A 234 13.61 7.65 -32.87
N PRO A 235 14.23 8.80 -33.20
CA PRO A 235 14.17 9.39 -34.53
C PRO A 235 15.12 8.67 -35.50
N ALA A 236 14.82 7.39 -35.78
CA ALA A 236 15.52 6.56 -36.74
C ALA A 236 14.60 6.31 -37.94
N ALA A 237 14.61 7.26 -38.89
CA ALA A 237 14.02 7.08 -40.21
C ALA A 237 14.78 5.95 -40.98
N PRO A 238 14.15 5.35 -41.99
CA PRO A 238 14.20 6.00 -43.31
C PRO A 238 12.88 6.68 -43.67
N ALA A 239 12.98 7.76 -44.44
CA ALA A 239 11.82 8.37 -45.05
C ALA A 239 11.20 7.36 -46.03
N ALA A 240 9.94 7.00 -45.79
CA ALA A 240 9.13 6.43 -46.86
C ALA A 240 8.92 7.51 -47.91
N GLU A 241 9.35 7.22 -49.14
CA GLU A 241 9.35 8.17 -50.25
C GLU A 241 7.93 8.70 -50.53
N THR A 242 7.79 10.03 -50.61
CA THR A 242 6.59 10.67 -51.17
C THR A 242 6.68 10.65 -52.70
N PRO A 243 5.78 9.95 -53.42
CA PRO A 243 5.81 9.93 -54.87
C PRO A 243 4.94 11.05 -55.44
N ALA A 244 5.54 12.18 -55.84
CA ALA A 244 5.02 13.07 -56.89
C ALA A 244 5.98 14.23 -57.17
N GLU A 245 6.67 14.21 -58.32
CA GLU A 245 6.67 15.40 -59.17
C GLU A 245 6.80 15.00 -60.66
N TRP A 246 6.10 15.73 -61.52
CA TRP A 246 6.01 15.45 -62.95
C TRP A 246 7.29 15.88 -63.70
N ALA A 247 7.95 14.94 -64.37
CA ALA A 247 8.79 15.23 -65.53
C ALA A 247 8.44 14.23 -66.65
N ALA A 248 7.88 14.75 -67.74
CA ALA A 248 7.51 14.00 -68.94
C ALA A 248 8.73 13.88 -69.90
N PRO A 249 8.67 13.04 -70.94
CA PRO A 249 9.81 12.22 -71.34
C PRO A 249 10.68 12.84 -72.44
N ASP A 250 11.88 12.30 -72.62
CA ASP A 250 12.48 12.19 -73.95
C ASP A 250 13.20 10.84 -74.13
N GLU A 251 13.34 10.42 -75.37
CA GLU A 251 13.66 9.05 -75.78
C GLU A 251 15.18 8.77 -75.78
N THR A 252 15.59 7.54 -75.40
CA THR A 252 16.30 6.60 -76.30
C THR A 252 16.70 5.30 -75.59
N VAL A 253 16.59 4.19 -76.31
CA VAL A 253 17.09 2.85 -75.95
C VAL A 253 18.15 2.48 -77.00
N PRO A 254 19.22 1.75 -76.66
CA PRO A 254 19.21 0.33 -77.04
C PRO A 254 19.84 -0.64 -76.02
N LEU A 255 19.30 -1.87 -76.03
CA LEU A 255 19.85 -3.10 -75.44
C LEU A 255 21.32 -3.36 -75.83
N ILE A 256 22.06 -4.05 -74.95
CA ILE A 256 23.00 -5.13 -75.34
C ILE A 256 22.79 -6.37 -74.43
N LEU A 257 23.03 -7.55 -74.99
CA LEU A 257 22.72 -8.90 -74.50
C LEU A 257 23.98 -9.68 -74.02
N ALA A 258 23.81 -10.69 -73.15
CA ALA A 258 24.74 -11.81 -72.83
C ALA A 258 26.17 -11.41 -72.32
N GLY A 259 27.01 -12.22 -71.67
CA GLY A 259 27.05 -13.61 -71.15
C GLY A 259 28.44 -13.80 -70.47
N ALA A 260 28.89 -14.92 -69.89
CA ALA A 260 28.33 -16.23 -69.54
C ALA A 260 29.28 -16.95 -68.53
N ASP A 261 29.00 -18.22 -68.20
CA ASP A 261 29.92 -19.27 -67.68
C ASP A 261 30.59 -19.17 -66.28
N GLY A 262 30.63 -20.32 -65.58
CA GLY A 262 31.44 -20.60 -64.37
C GLY A 262 32.75 -21.34 -64.73
N PRO A 263 33.26 -22.33 -63.94
CA PRO A 263 32.76 -22.88 -62.67
C PRO A 263 33.84 -23.22 -61.59
N LEU A 264 33.37 -23.72 -60.43
CA LEU A 264 34.00 -24.72 -59.52
C LEU A 264 35.52 -24.71 -59.19
N ARG A 265 35.87 -24.63 -57.89
CA ARG A 265 36.66 -25.72 -57.23
C ARG A 265 36.69 -25.67 -55.68
N ARG A 266 36.57 -26.85 -55.06
CA ARG A 266 37.00 -27.21 -53.69
C ARG A 266 38.43 -27.82 -53.77
N PRO A 267 39.26 -27.79 -52.70
CA PRO A 267 39.25 -28.90 -51.72
C PRO A 267 39.58 -28.50 -50.25
N ALA A 268 39.47 -29.49 -49.35
CA ALA A 268 39.98 -29.51 -47.97
C ALA A 268 41.07 -30.64 -47.87
N PRO A 269 41.52 -31.20 -46.71
CA PRO A 269 41.36 -30.85 -45.28
C PRO A 269 42.67 -31.01 -44.43
N ARG A 270 42.56 -31.02 -43.08
CA ARG A 270 43.43 -31.59 -41.98
C ARG A 270 43.83 -30.56 -40.90
N ALA A 271 44.08 -30.90 -39.62
CA ALA A 271 43.74 -32.07 -38.76
C ALA A 271 44.13 -31.81 -37.28
N GLY A 272 43.62 -32.64 -36.34
CA GLY A 272 44.00 -32.69 -34.90
C GLY A 272 43.19 -31.72 -34.01
N GLY A 273 42.67 -32.06 -32.83
CA GLY A 273 42.86 -33.20 -31.90
C GLY A 273 43.23 -32.63 -30.50
N GLY A 274 42.82 -33.13 -29.33
CA GLY A 274 41.92 -34.22 -28.93
C GLY A 274 42.02 -34.44 -27.39
N GLY A 275 41.01 -35.05 -26.73
CA GLY A 275 41.01 -35.36 -25.28
C GLY A 275 40.44 -34.24 -24.38
N ARG A 276 39.38 -34.36 -23.56
CA ARG A 276 38.61 -35.46 -22.91
C ARG A 276 39.11 -35.85 -21.50
N ALA A 277 38.33 -35.51 -20.47
CA ALA A 277 38.28 -36.21 -19.19
C ALA A 277 36.87 -36.09 -18.55
N LYS A 278 36.43 -37.14 -17.86
CA LYS A 278 35.17 -37.29 -17.09
C LYS A 278 35.52 -38.07 -15.81
N GLY A 279 34.85 -37.84 -14.68
CA GLY A 279 35.01 -38.65 -13.47
C GLY A 279 34.00 -38.28 -12.37
N ASN A 280 33.42 -39.29 -11.71
CA ASN A 280 32.39 -39.19 -10.66
C ASN A 280 32.96 -39.57 -9.26
N GLY A 281 32.14 -39.41 -8.22
CA GLY A 281 32.31 -39.97 -6.85
C GLY A 281 32.18 -38.86 -5.79
N GLU A 282 31.08 -38.71 -5.05
CA GLU A 282 30.62 -39.54 -3.91
C GLU A 282 31.65 -39.59 -2.76
N ASP A 283 31.38 -38.92 -1.61
CA ASP A 283 30.86 -39.61 -0.40
C ASP A 283 30.62 -38.71 0.85
N ALA A 284 29.90 -39.28 1.83
CA ALA A 284 29.97 -39.05 3.30
C ALA A 284 29.64 -37.68 3.98
N ALA A 285 28.34 -37.49 4.26
CA ALA A 285 27.74 -37.46 5.62
C ALA A 285 28.40 -36.77 6.86
N VAL A 286 27.62 -35.84 7.46
CA VAL A 286 27.28 -35.72 8.90
C VAL A 286 28.36 -35.33 9.94
N THR A 287 28.16 -34.18 10.61
CA THR A 287 28.02 -34.12 12.08
C THR A 287 27.33 -32.83 12.57
N LYS A 288 26.61 -32.94 13.69
CA LYS A 288 25.93 -31.83 14.39
C LYS A 288 26.90 -31.17 15.37
N THR A 289 26.72 -29.88 15.71
CA THR A 289 26.28 -29.48 17.06
C THR A 289 25.99 -27.97 17.19
N TRP A 290 25.19 -27.65 18.20
CA TRP A 290 24.71 -26.33 18.58
C TRP A 290 25.49 -25.86 19.82
N THR A 291 25.74 -24.56 20.00
CA THR A 291 25.59 -23.75 21.26
C THR A 291 26.43 -22.47 21.22
N GLY A 292 25.98 -21.41 21.90
CA GLY A 292 26.85 -20.31 22.36
C GLY A 292 26.51 -18.89 21.87
N VAL A 293 25.88 -18.11 22.74
CA VAL A 293 25.74 -16.64 22.73
C VAL A 293 25.95 -16.19 24.19
N PRO A 294 26.45 -14.97 24.53
CA PRO A 294 27.13 -13.93 23.75
C PRO A 294 28.56 -13.63 24.24
N SER A 295 29.27 -12.70 23.60
CA SER A 295 30.15 -11.78 24.34
C SER A 295 30.30 -10.43 23.65
N GLN A 296 30.19 -9.34 24.41
CA GLN A 296 30.47 -7.98 23.95
C GLN A 296 31.89 -7.57 24.34
N SER A 297 32.64 -6.99 23.43
CA SER A 297 33.67 -6.01 23.76
C SER A 297 33.90 -5.10 22.55
N GLY A 298 33.91 -3.79 22.78
CA GLY A 298 34.04 -2.79 21.72
C GLY A 298 35.49 -2.34 21.52
N GLY A 299 35.79 -1.91 20.29
CA GLY A 299 37.02 -1.24 19.88
C GLY A 299 36.79 -0.57 18.52
N PRO A 300 37.36 0.62 18.26
CA PRO A 300 37.01 1.41 17.08
C PRO A 300 37.73 0.93 15.82
N SER A 301 37.03 0.98 14.68
CA SER A 301 37.58 0.69 13.35
C SER A 301 37.25 1.82 12.38
N ASP A 302 38.23 2.21 11.57
CA ASP A 302 38.23 3.37 10.66
C ASP A 302 37.16 3.38 9.55
N PRO A 303 36.89 4.55 8.94
CA PRO A 303 35.84 4.72 7.93
C PRO A 303 36.26 4.14 6.56
N GLY A 304 36.07 2.84 6.41
CA GLY A 304 36.38 2.09 5.18
C GLY A 304 35.38 0.97 4.87
N ALA A 305 34.14 1.11 5.32
CA ALA A 305 33.09 0.13 5.04
C ALA A 305 32.38 0.47 3.72
N ASP A 306 32.57 -0.41 2.74
CA ASP A 306 31.79 -0.50 1.50
C ASP A 306 30.30 -0.63 1.85
N THR A 307 29.61 0.51 1.91
CA THR A 307 28.25 0.59 2.44
C THR A 307 27.29 0.41 1.29
N THR A 308 26.82 -0.83 1.09
CA THR A 308 25.64 -1.11 0.26
C THR A 308 24.55 -0.10 0.62
N PRO A 309 24.12 0.78 -0.30
CA PRO A 309 23.32 1.93 0.06
C PRO A 309 22.01 1.47 0.72
N ALA A 310 21.74 2.04 1.90
CA ALA A 310 20.55 1.68 2.68
C ALA A 310 19.30 1.90 1.82
N PRO A 311 18.34 0.94 1.78
CA PRO A 311 17.17 1.08 0.94
C PRO A 311 16.37 2.32 1.32
N LEU A 312 15.96 3.09 0.30
CA LEU A 312 15.18 4.32 0.46
C LEU A 312 14.02 4.11 1.46
N PRO A 313 13.86 4.99 2.47
CA PRO A 313 12.80 4.85 3.45
C PRO A 313 11.43 4.99 2.77
N LYS A 314 10.42 4.23 3.23
CA LYS A 314 9.05 4.34 2.68
C LYS A 314 8.47 5.76 2.80
N ARG A 315 8.89 6.47 3.85
CA ARG A 315 8.48 7.83 4.19
C ARG A 315 9.53 8.55 5.02
N PHE A 316 9.58 9.87 4.93
CA PHE A 316 10.46 10.75 5.70
C PHE A 316 9.76 12.09 5.97
N LEU A 317 10.24 12.88 6.95
CA LEU A 317 9.77 14.25 7.17
C LEU A 317 10.68 15.22 6.41
N LEU A 318 10.07 16.24 5.80
CA LEU A 318 10.74 17.39 5.21
C LEU A 318 10.32 18.63 6.01
N TRP A 319 11.27 19.21 6.72
CA TRP A 319 11.10 20.42 7.51
C TRP A 319 11.69 21.59 6.75
N ILE A 320 10.90 22.60 6.41
CA ILE A 320 11.36 23.80 5.70
C ILE A 320 11.18 25.00 6.62
N ASP A 321 12.28 25.70 6.92
CA ASP A 321 12.22 26.88 7.77
C ASP A 321 11.33 27.97 7.15
N GLY A 322 10.50 28.62 7.98
CA GLY A 322 9.50 29.60 7.57
C GLY A 322 8.35 29.13 6.65
N ALA A 323 8.45 27.98 5.98
CA ALA A 323 7.52 27.55 4.93
C ALA A 323 6.68 26.29 5.26
N GLY A 324 7.10 25.50 6.27
CA GLY A 324 6.28 24.42 6.83
C GLY A 324 6.93 23.04 6.84
N GLN A 325 6.13 22.08 7.29
CA GLN A 325 6.52 20.73 7.68
C GLN A 325 5.70 19.73 6.85
N PHE A 326 6.35 18.76 6.20
CA PHE A 326 5.70 17.86 5.24
C PHE A 326 6.04 16.39 5.51
N LEU A 327 5.03 15.53 5.47
CA LEU A 327 5.26 14.08 5.40
C LEU A 327 5.48 13.69 3.94
N VAL A 328 6.66 13.18 3.60
CA VAL A 328 6.97 12.69 2.26
C VAL A 328 6.76 11.18 2.18
N CYS A 329 5.87 10.72 1.31
CA CYS A 329 5.62 9.30 1.04
C CYS A 329 6.26 8.90 -0.30
N MET A 330 7.07 7.84 -0.31
CA MET A 330 7.83 7.41 -1.49
C MET A 330 7.20 6.22 -2.24
N ASN A 331 6.20 5.56 -1.64
CA ASN A 331 5.50 4.43 -2.25
C ASN A 331 4.58 4.90 -3.39
N PRO A 332 4.35 4.07 -4.43
CA PRO A 332 3.39 4.39 -5.50
C PRO A 332 1.92 4.27 -5.04
N ARG A 333 1.66 3.54 -3.96
CA ARG A 333 0.38 3.40 -3.25
C ARG A 333 0.60 3.85 -1.81
N VAL A 334 -0.27 4.71 -1.30
CA VAL A 334 -0.26 5.22 0.08
C VAL A 334 -1.62 5.02 0.73
N THR A 335 -1.60 4.63 1.99
CA THR A 335 -2.79 4.27 2.78
C THR A 335 -3.16 5.38 3.77
N PHE A 336 -4.45 5.66 3.88
CA PHE A 336 -5.05 6.57 4.86
C PHE A 336 -5.84 5.76 5.89
N GLY A 337 -5.82 6.21 7.13
CA GLY A 337 -6.63 5.58 8.17
C GLY A 337 -6.48 6.25 9.52
N GLN A 338 -7.17 5.68 10.50
CA GLN A 338 -7.18 6.17 11.87
C GLN A 338 -5.77 6.17 12.50
N ALA A 339 -5.35 7.30 13.04
CA ALA A 339 -4.17 7.39 13.90
C ALA A 339 -4.37 6.53 15.16
N GLY A 340 -3.62 5.41 15.25
CA GLY A 340 -3.73 4.43 16.32
C GLY A 340 -2.56 3.44 16.32
N ALA A 341 -2.22 2.92 17.49
CA ALA A 341 -0.92 2.34 17.82
C ALA A 341 -0.53 0.99 17.13
N GLY A 342 -1.22 0.56 16.06
CA GLY A 342 -1.09 -0.81 15.55
C GLY A 342 -1.24 -1.04 14.03
N GLY A 343 -1.41 -0.02 13.19
CA GLY A 343 -1.58 -0.21 11.73
C GLY A 343 -0.34 0.20 10.91
N PRO A 344 0.00 -0.50 9.81
CA PRO A 344 1.00 -0.05 8.84
C PRO A 344 0.39 1.02 7.89
N ILE A 345 -0.17 2.08 8.46
CA ILE A 345 -0.81 3.18 7.72
C ILE A 345 0.28 4.16 7.30
N ASP A 346 0.32 4.55 6.02
CA ASP A 346 1.31 5.51 5.52
C ASP A 346 1.01 6.92 6.06
N ILE A 347 -0.27 7.32 6.00
CA ILE A 347 -0.81 8.63 6.39
C ILE A 347 -1.89 8.46 7.48
N PRO A 348 -1.51 8.34 8.76
CA PRO A 348 -2.45 8.24 9.87
C PRO A 348 -3.05 9.60 10.24
N VAL A 349 -4.38 9.66 10.34
CA VAL A 349 -5.17 10.87 10.63
C VAL A 349 -5.90 10.74 11.97
N HIS A 350 -5.82 11.76 12.82
CA HIS A 350 -6.67 11.90 14.00
C HIS A 350 -8.07 12.38 13.59
N ALA A 351 -8.84 11.47 13.00
CA ALA A 351 -10.21 11.66 12.52
C ALA A 351 -11.05 10.38 12.75
N GLU A 352 -12.36 10.48 12.59
CA GLU A 352 -13.28 9.33 12.63
C GLU A 352 -13.20 8.53 11.31
N LEU A 353 -12.06 7.86 11.12
CA LEU A 353 -11.77 7.00 9.98
C LEU A 353 -11.71 5.54 10.42
N ALA A 354 -11.83 4.64 9.44
CA ALA A 354 -11.47 3.24 9.61
C ALA A 354 -9.94 3.10 9.72
N ARG A 355 -9.46 1.97 10.25
CA ARG A 355 -8.02 1.69 10.42
C ARG A 355 -7.27 1.68 9.09
N LEU A 356 -7.85 1.11 8.03
CA LEU A 356 -7.47 1.35 6.65
C LEU A 356 -8.73 1.84 5.96
N HIS A 357 -8.79 3.14 5.71
CA HIS A 357 -10.01 3.80 5.26
C HIS A 357 -10.03 3.92 3.74
N ALA A 358 -8.99 4.50 3.17
CA ALA A 358 -8.83 4.69 1.74
C ALA A 358 -7.36 4.56 1.33
N GLU A 359 -7.10 4.38 0.05
CA GLU A 359 -5.79 4.35 -0.55
C GLU A 359 -5.72 5.34 -1.71
N VAL A 360 -4.61 6.05 -1.84
CA VAL A 360 -4.30 6.82 -3.05
C VAL A 360 -3.09 6.18 -3.70
N PHE A 361 -3.19 5.85 -4.99
CA PHE A 361 -2.08 5.31 -5.75
C PHE A 361 -1.95 5.96 -7.11
N ARG A 362 -0.77 5.81 -7.69
CA ARG A 362 -0.49 6.16 -9.08
C ARG A 362 -0.70 4.93 -9.95
N ASP A 363 -1.63 5.02 -10.89
CA ASP A 363 -1.53 4.25 -12.12
C ASP A 363 -0.81 5.10 -13.19
N GLY A 364 -0.59 4.54 -14.37
CA GLY A 364 0.17 5.23 -15.43
C GLY A 364 -0.54 6.46 -16.01
N GLU A 365 -1.82 6.67 -15.69
CA GLU A 365 -2.67 7.71 -16.27
C GLU A 365 -2.90 8.87 -15.28
N GLY A 366 -2.81 8.61 -13.98
CA GLY A 366 -2.88 9.65 -12.97
C GLY A 366 -2.82 9.15 -11.53
N TYR A 367 -3.57 9.83 -10.67
CA TYR A 367 -3.77 9.41 -9.29
C TYR A 367 -5.19 8.87 -9.14
N VAL A 368 -5.33 7.74 -8.45
CA VAL A 368 -6.61 7.12 -8.15
C VAL A 368 -6.78 7.02 -6.64
N LEU A 369 -7.93 7.48 -6.15
CA LEU A 369 -8.45 7.16 -4.83
C LEU A 369 -9.26 5.87 -4.93
N GLU A 370 -8.98 4.90 -4.06
CA GLU A 370 -9.84 3.73 -3.79
C GLU A 370 -10.25 3.74 -2.32
N SER A 371 -11.50 3.39 -2.03
CA SER A 371 -12.02 3.30 -0.66
C SER A 371 -13.06 2.18 -0.54
N ALA A 372 -12.90 1.34 0.47
CA ALA A 372 -13.93 0.39 0.89
C ALA A 372 -14.90 1.00 1.93
N ASN A 373 -14.62 2.22 2.38
CA ASN A 373 -15.36 2.99 3.38
C ASN A 373 -15.96 4.26 2.74
N ASP A 374 -16.76 5.01 3.50
CA ASP A 374 -17.37 6.27 3.04
C ASP A 374 -16.33 7.28 2.56
N ALA A 375 -16.17 7.40 1.25
CA ALA A 375 -15.35 8.41 0.60
C ALA A 375 -16.19 9.19 -0.42
N GLN A 376 -15.86 10.46 -0.59
CA GLN A 376 -16.47 11.34 -1.59
C GLN A 376 -15.38 12.12 -2.32
N VAL A 377 -15.57 12.37 -3.61
CA VAL A 377 -14.76 13.33 -4.38
C VAL A 377 -15.69 14.43 -4.88
N ASN A 378 -15.40 15.67 -4.51
CA ASN A 378 -16.23 16.85 -4.79
C ASN A 378 -17.70 16.68 -4.35
N GLY A 379 -17.93 15.96 -3.24
CA GLY A 379 -19.26 15.66 -2.69
C GLY A 379 -19.98 14.47 -3.33
N ALA A 380 -19.45 13.88 -4.41
CA ALA A 380 -19.99 12.65 -4.99
C ALA A 380 -19.40 11.42 -4.28
N ALA A 381 -20.26 10.58 -3.70
CA ALA A 381 -19.86 9.33 -3.07
C ALA A 381 -19.19 8.37 -4.07
N THR A 382 -18.07 7.78 -3.68
CA THR A 382 -17.28 6.91 -4.57
C THR A 382 -16.45 5.89 -3.81
N SER A 383 -16.35 4.68 -4.37
CA SER A 383 -15.38 3.65 -3.96
C SER A 383 -14.09 3.68 -4.81
N ARG A 384 -14.12 4.35 -5.97
CA ARG A 384 -12.94 4.53 -6.84
C ARG A 384 -13.09 5.79 -7.72
N ALA A 385 -12.12 6.71 -7.67
CA ALA A 385 -12.13 7.93 -8.48
C ALA A 385 -10.72 8.32 -8.96
N VAL A 386 -10.63 8.75 -10.22
CA VAL A 386 -9.41 9.39 -10.75
C VAL A 386 -9.38 10.84 -10.27
N LEU A 387 -8.30 11.23 -9.58
CA LEU A 387 -8.13 12.53 -8.95
C LEU A 387 -7.55 13.56 -9.93
N ARG A 388 -8.13 14.76 -9.91
CA ARG A 388 -7.69 15.96 -10.64
C ARG A 388 -7.22 17.02 -9.66
N THR A 389 -6.29 17.87 -10.08
CA THR A 389 -5.79 18.96 -9.23
C THR A 389 -6.93 19.91 -8.86
N GLY A 390 -7.09 20.20 -7.57
CA GLY A 390 -8.22 20.94 -6.99
C GLY A 390 -9.34 20.06 -6.43
N ASP A 391 -9.34 18.74 -6.68
CA ASP A 391 -10.38 17.85 -6.15
C ASP A 391 -10.36 17.80 -4.62
N ARG A 392 -11.54 17.98 -4.01
CA ARG A 392 -11.76 17.81 -2.58
C ARG A 392 -12.17 16.37 -2.29
N ILE A 393 -11.31 15.65 -1.59
CA ILE A 393 -11.56 14.30 -1.10
C ILE A 393 -12.13 14.42 0.32
N SER A 394 -13.32 13.88 0.56
CA SER A 394 -13.85 13.66 1.91
C SER A 394 -13.69 12.20 2.28
N LEU A 395 -13.14 11.92 3.46
CA LEU A 395 -12.97 10.59 4.03
C LEU A 395 -13.76 10.53 5.36
N GLY A 396 -14.72 9.63 5.46
CA GLY A 396 -15.65 9.56 6.59
C GLY A 396 -16.47 10.86 6.76
N PRO A 397 -16.96 11.15 7.99
CA PRO A 397 -17.85 12.27 8.22
C PRO A 397 -17.15 13.64 8.27
N SER A 398 -15.83 13.67 8.49
CA SER A 398 -15.14 14.91 8.90
C SER A 398 -13.74 15.14 8.31
N CYS A 399 -13.04 14.12 7.79
CA CYS A 399 -11.72 14.33 7.20
C CYS A 399 -11.88 14.85 5.77
N GLN A 400 -11.25 15.99 5.44
CA GLN A 400 -11.23 16.52 4.08
C GLN A 400 -9.81 16.88 3.68
N LEU A 401 -9.43 16.44 2.49
CA LEU A 401 -8.15 16.70 1.84
C LEU A 401 -8.42 17.40 0.51
N VAL A 402 -7.50 18.27 0.07
CA VAL A 402 -7.48 18.76 -1.32
C VAL A 402 -6.28 18.16 -2.02
N PHE A 403 -6.52 17.54 -3.18
CA PHE A 403 -5.47 16.97 -4.02
C PHE A 403 -4.92 18.02 -4.99
N HIS A 404 -3.61 18.21 -4.99
CA HIS A 404 -2.91 19.12 -5.88
C HIS A 404 -1.84 18.39 -6.69
N ARG A 405 -1.70 18.75 -7.97
CA ARG A 405 -0.53 18.40 -8.80
C ARG A 405 0.17 19.69 -9.22
N PRO A 406 1.00 20.32 -8.34
CA PRO A 406 1.48 21.68 -8.52
C PRO A 406 2.38 21.87 -9.76
N VAL A 407 3.08 20.81 -10.16
CA VAL A 407 3.89 20.76 -11.38
C VAL A 407 3.19 19.82 -12.35
N PRO A 408 2.53 20.30 -13.41
CA PRO A 408 1.63 19.47 -14.24
C PRO A 408 2.28 18.25 -14.90
N ILE A 409 3.57 18.34 -15.23
CA ILE A 409 4.38 17.26 -15.82
C ILE A 409 5.01 16.33 -14.77
N SER A 410 4.92 16.67 -13.49
CA SER A 410 5.47 15.84 -12.42
C SER A 410 4.46 14.77 -12.00
N PRO A 411 4.86 13.49 -11.92
CA PRO A 411 4.05 12.45 -11.30
C PRO A 411 4.06 12.54 -9.76
N SER A 412 4.67 13.57 -9.16
CA SER A 412 4.57 13.85 -7.72
C SER A 412 3.43 14.84 -7.44
N ALA A 413 2.69 14.59 -6.35
CA ALA A 413 1.53 15.39 -5.93
C ALA A 413 1.64 15.86 -4.47
N ARG A 414 0.75 16.79 -4.10
CA ARG A 414 0.56 17.30 -2.73
C ARG A 414 -0.87 17.03 -2.29
N LEU A 415 -1.04 16.66 -1.02
CA LEU A 415 -2.32 16.61 -0.33
C LEU A 415 -2.30 17.62 0.81
N GLU A 416 -3.31 18.48 0.84
CA GLU A 416 -3.50 19.50 1.86
C GLU A 416 -4.71 19.17 2.73
N ILE A 417 -4.59 19.34 4.06
CA ILE A 417 -5.67 19.00 4.98
C ILE A 417 -6.59 20.20 5.15
N ALA A 418 -7.79 20.13 4.56
CA ALA A 418 -8.75 21.22 4.55
C ALA A 418 -9.76 21.17 5.70
N SER A 419 -9.83 20.08 6.47
CA SER A 419 -10.78 19.92 7.58
C SER A 419 -10.22 20.25 8.96
N GLY A 420 -9.01 20.81 9.07
CA GLY A 420 -8.37 21.15 10.36
C GLY A 420 -8.01 19.96 11.25
N HIS A 421 -8.14 18.72 10.76
CA HIS A 421 -7.72 17.52 11.47
C HIS A 421 -6.19 17.40 11.44
N ARG A 422 -5.60 16.72 12.42
CA ARG A 422 -4.14 16.53 12.51
C ARG A 422 -3.73 15.14 12.05
N LEU A 423 -2.55 15.01 11.44
CA LEU A 423 -1.88 13.72 11.29
C LEU A 423 -1.15 13.36 12.60
N SER A 424 -0.70 12.10 12.76
CA SER A 424 0.04 11.69 13.96
C SER A 424 1.31 12.51 14.22
N VAL A 425 1.95 13.01 13.17
CA VAL A 425 2.98 14.06 13.25
C VAL A 425 2.36 15.37 12.82
N ALA A 426 2.70 16.44 13.53
CA ALA A 426 2.38 17.79 13.09
C ALA A 426 3.10 18.05 11.75
N VAL A 427 2.34 18.05 10.66
CA VAL A 427 2.76 18.45 9.33
C VAL A 427 1.62 19.23 8.68
N ASP A 428 1.94 20.17 7.82
CA ASP A 428 1.00 21.07 7.15
C ASP A 428 0.44 20.42 5.86
N GLY A 429 1.10 19.37 5.36
CA GLY A 429 0.62 18.57 4.23
C GLY A 429 1.41 17.29 4.01
N VAL A 430 0.98 16.52 3.01
CA VAL A 430 1.64 15.28 2.57
C VAL A 430 2.13 15.44 1.13
N LEU A 431 3.36 15.03 0.86
CA LEU A 431 3.97 15.02 -0.48
C LEU A 431 4.11 13.58 -0.97
N LEU A 432 3.47 13.28 -2.11
CA LEU A 432 3.46 11.97 -2.73
C LEU A 432 4.58 11.92 -3.77
N MET A 433 5.82 11.63 -3.34
CA MET A 433 7.00 11.67 -4.21
C MET A 433 7.02 10.50 -5.20
N ALA A 434 7.06 10.80 -6.50
CA ALA A 434 7.28 9.83 -7.56
C ALA A 434 8.78 9.69 -7.82
N GLU A 435 9.35 10.61 -8.61
CA GLU A 435 10.77 10.66 -8.97
C GLU A 435 11.48 11.82 -8.27
N ALA A 436 10.84 13.00 -8.25
CA ALA A 436 11.40 14.23 -7.70
C ALA A 436 10.33 15.12 -7.02
N LEU A 437 10.77 15.95 -6.09
CA LEU A 437 10.03 17.08 -5.52
C LEU A 437 10.78 18.36 -5.88
N ILE A 438 10.03 19.41 -6.21
CA ILE A 438 10.55 20.73 -6.54
C ILE A 438 10.16 21.67 -5.39
N LEU A 439 11.17 22.30 -4.78
CA LEU A 439 11.03 23.32 -3.75
C LEU A 439 11.51 24.65 -4.35
N GLY A 440 10.86 25.77 -4.07
CA GLY A 440 11.30 27.05 -4.64
C GLY A 440 10.33 28.21 -4.40
N PRO A 441 10.66 29.40 -4.95
CA PRO A 441 9.84 30.61 -4.80
C PRO A 441 8.66 30.69 -5.78
N GLY A 442 8.65 29.85 -6.84
CA GLY A 442 7.66 29.91 -7.91
C GLY A 442 6.30 29.25 -7.56
N PRO A 443 5.24 29.50 -8.35
CA PRO A 443 3.92 28.91 -8.12
C PRO A 443 3.81 27.43 -8.52
N GLN A 444 4.75 26.92 -9.31
CA GLN A 444 4.81 25.51 -9.74
C GLN A 444 5.86 24.75 -8.93
N VAL A 445 5.61 24.62 -7.63
CA VAL A 445 6.47 23.91 -6.67
C VAL A 445 5.63 23.01 -5.76
N HIS A 446 6.21 21.91 -5.28
CA HIS A 446 5.54 20.96 -4.38
C HIS A 446 5.46 21.50 -2.94
N ALA A 447 6.51 22.21 -2.51
CA ALA A 447 6.52 23.01 -1.29
C ALA A 447 7.22 24.35 -1.54
N ALA A 448 6.78 25.39 -0.84
CA ALA A 448 7.34 26.73 -0.98
C ALA A 448 8.73 26.81 -0.34
N LEU A 449 9.61 27.59 -0.96
CA LEU A 449 10.92 27.96 -0.44
C LEU A 449 11.18 29.41 -0.89
N PRO A 450 10.52 30.41 -0.26
CA PRO A 450 10.35 31.75 -0.83
C PRO A 450 11.65 32.50 -1.06
N ASP A 451 12.63 32.29 -0.18
CA ASP A 451 13.91 33.00 -0.19
C ASP A 451 14.96 32.36 -1.11
N ALA A 452 14.68 31.17 -1.65
CA ALA A 452 15.64 30.45 -2.50
C ALA A 452 15.87 31.17 -3.85
N PRO A 453 17.12 31.31 -4.31
CA PRO A 453 17.45 31.98 -5.58
C PRO A 453 16.98 31.20 -6.83
N GLY A 454 16.43 30.01 -6.66
CA GLY A 454 15.87 29.18 -7.72
C GLY A 454 15.33 27.86 -7.19
N ASN A 455 14.84 27.01 -8.09
CA ASN A 455 14.24 25.73 -7.72
C ASN A 455 15.30 24.73 -7.22
N VAL A 456 15.14 24.31 -5.96
CA VAL A 456 15.83 23.14 -5.38
C VAL A 456 15.03 21.89 -5.75
N VAL A 457 15.73 20.82 -6.13
CA VAL A 457 15.09 19.55 -6.51
C VAL A 457 15.61 18.42 -5.62
N LEU A 458 14.70 17.82 -4.84
CA LEU A 458 14.95 16.52 -4.21
C LEU A 458 14.61 15.43 -5.22
N TYR A 459 15.49 14.47 -5.45
CA TYR A 459 15.29 13.43 -6.46
C TYR A 459 15.72 12.05 -5.97
N ARG A 460 15.08 11.00 -6.49
CA ARG A 460 15.46 9.61 -6.25
C ARG A 460 16.61 9.21 -7.17
N SER A 461 17.56 8.47 -6.64
CA SER A 461 18.67 7.87 -7.37
C SER A 461 18.83 6.40 -7.00
N LYS A 462 19.73 5.69 -7.68
CA LYS A 462 20.09 4.30 -7.32
C LYS A 462 20.74 4.22 -5.94
N ASP A 463 21.42 5.29 -5.53
CA ASP A 463 22.26 5.37 -4.34
C ASP A 463 21.52 5.99 -3.14
N GLY A 464 20.22 6.28 -3.28
CA GLY A 464 19.38 6.90 -2.26
C GLY A 464 18.72 8.20 -2.72
N LEU A 465 18.47 9.10 -1.78
CA LEU A 465 17.93 10.44 -2.05
C LEU A 465 19.08 11.38 -2.46
N GLY A 466 18.81 12.29 -3.39
CA GLY A 466 19.75 13.34 -3.80
C GLY A 466 19.08 14.71 -3.75
N VAL A 467 19.91 15.75 -3.59
CA VAL A 467 19.51 17.15 -3.69
C VAL A 467 20.26 17.83 -4.83
N ARG A 468 19.55 18.62 -5.63
CA ARG A 468 20.11 19.56 -6.60
C ARG A 468 19.71 20.96 -6.19
N CYS A 469 20.69 21.78 -5.81
CA CYS A 469 20.51 23.18 -5.43
C CYS A 469 21.39 24.04 -6.35
N PRO A 470 20.86 25.08 -7.02
CA PRO A 470 21.68 25.98 -7.82
C PRO A 470 22.80 26.60 -6.97
N GLY A 471 24.05 26.54 -7.45
CA GLY A 471 25.18 27.19 -6.78
C GLY A 471 25.76 26.41 -5.60
N ALA A 472 26.25 27.13 -4.60
CA ALA A 472 26.88 26.56 -3.41
C ALA A 472 25.87 26.38 -2.27
N PHE A 473 25.97 25.27 -1.56
CA PHE A 473 25.14 24.96 -0.40
C PHE A 473 25.94 24.07 0.58
N SER A 474 25.35 23.71 1.71
CA SER A 474 25.95 22.74 2.62
C SER A 474 24.97 21.63 3.01
N ILE A 475 25.50 20.44 3.29
CA ILE A 475 24.78 19.33 3.94
C ILE A 475 25.52 19.03 5.23
N ASP A 476 24.86 19.14 6.38
CA ASP A 476 25.45 18.91 7.71
C ASP A 476 26.79 19.64 7.91
N ASN A 477 26.82 20.93 7.53
CA ASN A 477 27.99 21.82 7.50
C ASN A 477 29.12 21.43 6.50
N ARG A 478 28.92 20.44 5.62
CA ARG A 478 29.87 20.08 4.57
C ARG A 478 29.53 20.81 3.27
N PRO A 479 30.48 21.54 2.64
CA PRO A 479 30.20 22.30 1.43
C PRO A 479 29.91 21.38 0.23
N CYS A 480 28.86 21.72 -0.53
CA CYS A 480 28.41 21.04 -1.73
C CYS A 480 28.12 22.07 -2.83
N ARG A 481 28.07 21.62 -4.08
CA ARG A 481 27.83 22.50 -5.23
C ARG A 481 27.00 21.80 -6.29
N ASP A 482 25.98 22.48 -6.79
CA ASP A 482 25.02 22.07 -7.82
C ASP A 482 24.18 20.82 -7.48
N ARG A 483 24.79 19.69 -7.10
CA ARG A 483 24.11 18.47 -6.61
C ARG A 483 24.95 17.70 -5.59
N ALA A 484 24.29 16.97 -4.70
CA ALA A 484 24.92 16.03 -3.79
C ALA A 484 23.96 14.88 -3.40
N PRO A 485 24.48 13.71 -2.98
CA PRO A 485 23.69 12.73 -2.24
C PRO A 485 23.15 13.37 -0.95
N LEU A 486 21.91 13.04 -0.59
CA LEU A 486 21.25 13.53 0.61
C LEU A 486 20.92 12.34 1.52
N PRO A 487 21.76 12.02 2.51
CA PRO A 487 21.44 11.00 3.49
C PRO A 487 20.29 11.45 4.42
N LEU A 488 19.81 10.53 5.26
CA LEU A 488 18.80 10.82 6.27
C LEU A 488 19.28 10.30 7.65
N PRO A 489 19.18 11.10 8.73
CA PRO A 489 18.82 12.52 8.74
C PRO A 489 19.94 13.40 8.17
N SER A 490 19.57 14.54 7.57
CA SER A 490 20.50 15.59 7.15
C SER A 490 19.83 16.97 7.08
N VAL A 491 20.60 18.02 7.33
CA VAL A 491 20.20 19.44 7.15
C VAL A 491 20.88 20.02 5.91
N VAL A 492 20.09 20.61 5.01
CA VAL A 492 20.57 21.36 3.84
C VAL A 492 20.42 22.85 4.13
N ALA A 493 21.53 23.58 4.11
CA ALA A 493 21.57 25.01 4.42
C ALA A 493 22.31 25.81 3.35
N THR A 494 21.79 27.01 3.09
CA THR A 494 22.38 28.08 2.27
C THR A 494 22.42 29.38 3.08
N ASP A 495 22.82 30.48 2.44
CA ASP A 495 22.70 31.83 2.98
C ASP A 495 21.25 32.36 3.06
N THR A 496 20.34 31.76 2.27
CA THR A 496 18.97 32.26 2.04
C THR A 496 17.89 31.36 2.61
N PHE A 497 18.11 30.04 2.69
CA PHE A 497 17.15 29.09 3.22
C PHE A 497 17.81 27.90 3.91
N THR A 498 17.05 27.23 4.79
CA THR A 498 17.41 25.94 5.40
C THR A 498 16.23 24.98 5.34
N PHE A 499 16.49 23.70 5.07
CA PHE A 499 15.53 22.61 5.28
C PHE A 499 16.23 21.36 5.83
N ALA A 500 15.49 20.52 6.54
CA ALA A 500 15.98 19.24 7.07
C ALA A 500 15.15 18.06 6.53
N VAL A 501 15.80 16.92 6.34
CA VAL A 501 15.15 15.64 6.06
C VAL A 501 15.40 14.68 7.22
N GLU A 502 14.35 14.04 7.71
CA GLU A 502 14.42 13.15 8.89
C GLU A 502 13.72 11.81 8.64
N PRO A 503 14.30 10.68 9.07
CA PRO A 503 13.66 9.38 8.94
C PRO A 503 12.43 9.28 9.85
N VAL A 504 11.29 8.88 9.28
CA VAL A 504 10.09 8.58 10.07
C VAL A 504 10.19 7.14 10.61
N GLY A 505 9.85 6.96 11.88
CA GLY A 505 9.81 5.63 12.50
C GLY A 505 8.86 4.65 11.79
N PRO A 506 9.07 3.33 11.97
CA PRO A 506 8.16 2.31 11.44
C PRO A 506 6.75 2.38 12.07
N ARG A 507 6.58 3.17 13.14
CA ARG A 507 5.29 3.57 13.73
C ARG A 507 5.20 5.09 13.68
N LEU A 508 4.08 5.59 13.16
CA LEU A 508 3.58 6.97 13.27
C LEU A 508 2.38 6.94 14.23
#